data_AF-A0A9E4CT38-F1
#
_entry.id   AF-A0A9E4CT38-F1
#
_cell.length_a   1.000
_cell.length_b   1.000
_cell.length_c   1.000
_cell.angle_alpha   90.00
_cell.angle_beta   90.00
_cell.angle_gamma   90.00
#
_symmetry.space_group_name_H-M   'P 1'
#
loop_
_entity.id
_entity.type
_entity.pdbx_description
1 polymer ?
#
loop_
_entity_poly.entity_id
_entity_poly.type
_entity_poly.pdbx_seq_one_letter_code
_entity_poly.pdbx_strand_id
1 'polypeptide(L)'
;MPGHRGDVFAPGVTEDSTDFCGFLVQPDLGPLLTPPPEALTASPLGRAFYRGSAGPERVVDFDEATTVTAIQWLEREAGNGPWAMWVPLIFPHVPFTVEEPWFSMHDRAAMPAPLPPPIPADGKPGFMEEYRHAYGWDALTADDLREIAATYYGMVSRVDDQLGRILAAVDAAGQTDDTLVVFL
;
A
#
# COMPACT_ATOMS: atom_id res chain seq x y z
N MET A 1 17.67 19.16 18.43
CA MET A 1 17.40 17.74 18.74
C MET A 1 17.08 17.06 17.42
N PRO A 2 17.87 16.08 16.97
CA PRO A 2 17.59 15.35 15.73
C PRO A 2 16.40 14.40 15.94
N GLY A 3 15.64 14.19 14.85
CA GLY A 3 14.45 13.33 14.82
C GLY A 3 13.26 13.91 14.06
N HIS A 4 13.47 14.69 12.99
CA HIS A 4 12.43 14.92 11.98
C HIS A 4 12.65 13.89 10.86
N ARG A 5 11.61 13.11 10.52
CA ARG A 5 11.60 12.16 9.40
C ARG A 5 12.28 12.79 8.17
N GLY A 6 13.47 12.27 7.84
CA GLY A 6 14.43 12.88 6.91
C GLY A 6 15.79 12.16 6.94
N ASP A 7 16.07 11.41 8.01
CA ASP A 7 17.22 10.49 8.11
C ASP A 7 17.03 9.19 7.28
N VAL A 8 16.31 9.25 6.14
CA VAL A 8 16.19 8.12 5.20
C VAL A 8 17.47 7.88 4.40
N PHE A 9 18.44 8.76 4.57
CA PHE A 9 19.68 8.78 3.83
C PHE A 9 20.82 8.41 4.78
N ALA A 10 21.64 7.43 4.37
CA ALA A 10 22.85 7.05 5.10
C ALA A 10 23.75 8.28 5.35
N PRO A 11 24.62 8.28 6.38
CA PRO A 11 25.50 9.41 6.65
C PRO A 11 26.25 9.88 5.38
N GLY A 12 25.97 11.11 4.94
CA GLY A 12 26.55 11.71 3.73
C GLY A 12 25.65 11.71 2.50
N VAL A 13 24.48 11.07 2.54
CA VAL A 13 23.47 11.14 1.49
C VAL A 13 22.54 12.32 1.82
N THR A 14 22.45 13.29 0.91
CA THR A 14 21.56 14.46 0.98
C THR A 14 20.55 14.41 -0.17
N GLU A 15 19.59 15.34 -0.22
CA GLU A 15 18.74 15.52 -1.41
C GLU A 15 19.60 15.76 -2.68
N ASP A 16 20.79 16.36 -2.53
CA ASP A 16 21.79 16.51 -3.61
C ASP A 16 22.40 15.19 -4.09
N SER A 17 22.15 14.07 -3.39
CA SER A 17 22.59 12.73 -3.79
C SER A 17 21.58 12.02 -4.70
N THR A 18 20.49 12.70 -5.07
CA THR A 18 19.48 12.19 -6.00
C THR A 18 19.34 13.13 -7.20
N ASP A 19 19.36 12.59 -8.42
CA ASP A 19 19.07 13.38 -9.63
C ASP A 19 17.60 13.80 -9.71
N PHE A 20 16.72 13.05 -9.05
CA PHE A 20 15.29 13.33 -8.94
C PHE A 20 14.71 12.71 -7.66
N CYS A 21 13.93 13.50 -6.92
CA CYS A 21 13.13 13.05 -5.78
C CYS A 21 11.77 13.76 -5.79
N GLY A 22 10.67 13.00 -5.77
CA GLY A 22 9.32 13.53 -5.69
C GLY A 22 8.38 13.01 -6.78
N PHE A 23 7.42 13.83 -7.17
CA PHE A 23 6.34 13.46 -8.09
C PHE A 23 6.34 14.34 -9.34
N LEU A 24 6.20 13.72 -10.52
CA LEU A 24 5.91 14.43 -11.77
C LEU A 24 4.41 14.69 -11.93
N VAL A 25 3.56 13.94 -11.21
CA VAL A 25 2.12 14.13 -11.14
C VAL A 25 1.71 14.30 -9.68
N GLN A 26 1.04 15.39 -9.34
CA GLN A 26 0.72 15.71 -7.95
C GLN A 26 -0.30 14.70 -7.38
N PRO A 27 0.01 13.99 -6.28
CA PRO A 27 -0.93 13.08 -5.66
C PRO A 27 -2.03 13.82 -4.91
N ASP A 28 -3.23 13.27 -4.93
CA ASP A 28 -4.27 13.55 -3.95
C ASP A 28 -4.00 12.70 -2.70
N LEU A 29 -3.55 13.34 -1.62
CA LEU A 29 -3.31 12.69 -0.33
C LEU A 29 -4.58 12.63 0.54
N GLY A 30 -5.70 13.19 0.07
CA GLY A 30 -6.99 13.19 0.74
C GLY A 30 -7.44 11.79 1.17
N PRO A 31 -7.41 10.76 0.30
CA PRO A 31 -7.80 9.40 0.67
C PRO A 31 -7.02 8.82 1.85
N LEU A 32 -5.72 9.11 1.97
CA LEU A 32 -4.90 8.64 3.10
C LEU A 32 -5.28 9.34 4.42
N LEU A 33 -5.61 10.63 4.35
CA LEU A 33 -5.86 11.48 5.52
C LEU A 33 -7.33 11.53 5.96
N THR A 34 -8.26 11.11 5.10
CA THR A 34 -9.70 11.10 5.41
C THR A 34 -10.00 10.10 6.54
N PRO A 35 -10.77 10.44 7.57
CA PRO A 35 -11.19 9.47 8.58
C PRO A 35 -12.06 8.35 7.97
N PRO A 36 -12.26 7.21 8.66
CA PRO A 36 -13.21 6.20 8.18
C PRO A 36 -14.62 6.81 8.00
N PRO A 37 -15.44 6.24 7.10
CA PRO A 37 -16.84 6.62 6.97
C PRO A 37 -17.56 6.64 8.33
N GLU A 38 -18.45 7.60 8.56
CA GLU A 38 -19.11 7.79 9.86
C GLU A 38 -19.80 6.52 10.37
N ALA A 39 -20.40 5.75 9.46
CA ALA A 39 -21.03 4.47 9.75
C ALA A 39 -20.06 3.41 10.32
N LEU A 40 -18.76 3.52 10.01
CA LEU A 40 -17.71 2.64 10.48
C LEU A 40 -16.97 3.18 11.71
N THR A 41 -17.00 4.49 11.97
CA THR A 41 -16.22 5.14 13.03
C THR A 41 -16.39 4.50 14.42
N ALA A 42 -17.60 4.02 14.76
CA ALA A 42 -17.87 3.35 16.02
C ALA A 42 -17.88 1.80 15.93
N SER A 43 -17.70 1.22 14.74
CA SER A 43 -17.78 -0.22 14.54
C SER A 43 -16.45 -0.93 14.84
N PRO A 44 -16.46 -2.23 15.19
CA PRO A 44 -15.25 -3.04 15.26
C PRO A 44 -14.42 -3.00 13.96
N LEU A 45 -15.08 -3.01 12.80
CA LEU A 45 -14.44 -2.89 11.48
C LEU A 45 -13.67 -1.58 11.32
N GLY A 46 -14.26 -0.43 11.66
CA GLY A 46 -13.57 0.85 11.54
C GLY A 46 -12.36 0.95 12.47
N ARG A 47 -12.46 0.39 13.70
CA ARG A 47 -11.31 0.26 14.61
C ARG A 47 -10.28 -0.77 14.15
N ALA A 48 -10.62 -1.65 13.22
CA ALA A 48 -9.69 -2.50 12.49
C ALA A 48 -9.16 -1.85 11.21
N PHE A 49 -9.29 -0.53 11.07
CA PHE A 49 -8.81 0.28 9.93
C PHE A 49 -9.50 -0.04 8.59
N TYR A 50 -10.64 -0.72 8.60
CA TYR A 50 -11.43 -0.95 7.39
C TYR A 50 -12.16 0.31 6.94
N ARG A 51 -12.11 0.62 5.64
CA ARG A 51 -12.88 1.72 5.02
C ARG A 51 -13.73 1.29 3.82
N GLY A 52 -13.51 0.10 3.28
CA GLY A 52 -14.32 -0.49 2.22
C GLY A 52 -13.95 0.01 0.83
N SER A 53 -14.92 0.12 -0.07
CA SER A 53 -14.67 0.54 -1.45
C SER A 53 -14.32 2.03 -1.53
N ALA A 54 -13.28 2.37 -2.29
CA ALA A 54 -13.01 3.75 -2.70
C ALA A 54 -13.90 4.21 -3.89
N GLY A 55 -14.80 3.35 -4.36
CA GLY A 55 -15.69 3.64 -5.49
C GLY A 55 -15.09 3.26 -6.85
N PRO A 56 -15.78 3.61 -7.95
CA PRO A 56 -15.35 3.29 -9.31
C PRO A 56 -14.42 4.35 -9.92
N GLU A 57 -14.26 5.50 -9.27
CA GLU A 57 -13.45 6.60 -9.80
C GLU A 57 -11.98 6.35 -9.51
N ARG A 58 -11.16 6.42 -10.56
CA ARG A 58 -9.71 6.34 -10.41
C ARG A 58 -9.18 7.67 -9.89
N VAL A 59 -8.63 7.66 -8.70
CA VAL A 59 -7.96 8.81 -8.08
C VAL A 59 -6.45 8.67 -8.29
N VAL A 60 -5.77 9.80 -8.54
CA VAL A 60 -4.31 9.85 -8.53
C VAL A 60 -3.86 9.97 -7.07
N ASP A 61 -3.96 8.88 -6.33
CA ASP A 61 -3.44 8.81 -4.97
C ASP A 61 -1.89 8.70 -4.97
N PHE A 62 -1.30 8.49 -3.80
CA PHE A 62 0.15 8.37 -3.66
C PHE A 62 0.73 7.28 -4.58
N ASP A 63 0.14 6.08 -4.58
CA ASP A 63 0.69 4.93 -5.32
C ASP A 63 0.52 5.12 -6.83
N GLU A 64 -0.62 5.64 -7.29
CA GLU A 64 -0.82 5.97 -8.70
C GLU A 64 0.12 7.10 -9.15
N ALA A 65 0.32 8.14 -8.34
CA ALA A 65 1.25 9.22 -8.64
C ALA A 65 2.70 8.72 -8.71
N THR A 66 3.11 7.86 -7.78
CA THR A 66 4.44 7.21 -7.79
C THR A 66 4.61 6.39 -9.07
N THR A 67 3.61 5.55 -9.39
CA THR A 67 3.63 4.68 -10.58
C THR A 67 3.74 5.48 -11.86
N VAL A 68 2.89 6.50 -12.04
CA VAL A 68 2.92 7.36 -13.23
C VAL A 68 4.21 8.17 -13.30
N THR A 69 4.74 8.63 -12.17
CA THR A 69 6.03 9.33 -12.11
C THR A 69 7.18 8.43 -12.58
N ALA A 70 7.23 7.19 -12.09
CA ALA A 70 8.24 6.21 -12.50
C ALA A 70 8.17 5.94 -14.01
N ILE A 71 6.97 5.73 -14.55
CA ILE A 71 6.74 5.50 -15.99
C ILE A 71 7.21 6.71 -16.81
N GLN A 72 6.77 7.92 -16.46
CA GLN A 72 7.16 9.14 -17.19
C GLN A 72 8.66 9.42 -17.12
N TRP A 73 9.31 9.07 -16.01
CA TRP A 73 10.76 9.18 -15.88
C TRP A 73 11.45 8.16 -16.80
N LEU A 74 11.02 6.90 -16.79
CA LEU A 74 11.58 5.85 -17.64
C LEU A 74 11.47 6.21 -19.13
N GLU A 75 10.33 6.73 -19.56
CA GLU A 75 10.09 7.16 -20.94
C GLU A 75 11.05 8.26 -21.43
N ARG A 76 11.51 9.13 -20.53
CA ARG A 76 12.33 10.31 -20.88
C ARG A 76 13.81 10.09 -20.65
N GLU A 77 14.15 9.40 -19.57
CA GLU A 77 15.51 9.40 -19.02
C GLU A 77 16.19 8.04 -19.05
N ALA A 78 15.45 6.92 -19.16
CA ALA A 78 16.05 5.60 -19.03
C ALA A 78 17.14 5.30 -20.09
N GLY A 79 17.09 5.96 -21.25
CA GLY A 79 18.08 5.81 -22.32
C GLY A 79 19.35 6.67 -22.15
N ASN A 80 19.40 7.56 -21.16
CA ASN A 80 20.48 8.55 -21.02
C ASN A 80 21.69 8.03 -20.21
N GLY A 81 21.61 6.82 -19.65
CA GLY A 81 22.68 6.21 -18.87
C GLY A 81 22.15 5.19 -17.85
N PRO A 82 23.04 4.57 -17.05
CA PRO A 82 22.62 3.69 -15.97
C PRO A 82 21.86 4.48 -14.90
N TRP A 83 20.88 3.85 -14.27
CA TRP A 83 20.03 4.48 -13.27
C TRP A 83 19.75 3.51 -12.12
N ALA A 84 19.38 4.08 -10.97
CA ALA A 84 18.84 3.36 -9.83
C ALA A 84 17.55 4.06 -9.40
N MET A 85 16.43 3.35 -9.47
CA MET A 85 15.12 3.89 -9.14
C MET A 85 14.53 3.17 -7.93
N TRP A 86 14.07 3.94 -6.96
CA TRP A 86 13.30 3.45 -5.83
C TRP A 86 11.83 3.86 -6.01
N VAL A 87 10.92 2.88 -6.05
CA VAL A 87 9.49 3.08 -6.27
C VAL A 87 8.73 2.64 -5.00
N PRO A 88 8.52 3.53 -4.03
CA PRO A 88 7.79 3.19 -2.81
C PRO A 88 6.28 3.21 -3.07
N LEU A 89 5.62 2.07 -2.88
CA LEU A 89 4.16 1.96 -2.82
C LEU A 89 3.72 1.80 -1.36
N ILE A 90 2.53 2.31 -1.03
CA ILE A 90 1.92 2.27 0.30
C ILE A 90 1.04 1.02 0.44
N PHE A 91 0.29 0.67 -0.59
CA PHE A 91 -0.51 -0.55 -0.55
C PHE A 91 0.39 -1.79 -0.45
N PRO A 92 -0.01 -2.82 0.32
CA PRO A 92 -1.33 -3.02 0.92
C PRO A 92 -1.44 -2.56 2.41
N HIS A 93 -0.64 -1.58 2.85
CA HIS A 93 -0.74 -1.04 4.21
C HIS A 93 -2.13 -0.43 4.48
N VAL A 94 -2.64 -0.58 5.70
CA VAL A 94 -3.91 0.00 6.15
C VAL A 94 -3.97 1.52 5.95
N PRO A 95 -5.15 2.13 5.76
CA PRO A 95 -6.50 1.57 5.87
C PRO A 95 -6.84 0.53 4.79
N PHE A 96 -7.67 -0.47 5.13
CA PHE A 96 -8.15 -1.45 4.15
C PHE A 96 -9.21 -0.79 3.27
N THR A 97 -8.77 -0.36 2.08
CA THR A 97 -9.59 0.31 1.09
C THR A 97 -8.97 0.16 -0.28
N VAL A 98 -9.79 -0.02 -1.30
CA VAL A 98 -9.34 -0.02 -2.71
C VAL A 98 -10.51 0.31 -3.62
N GLU A 99 -10.24 0.87 -4.78
CA GLU A 99 -11.20 1.18 -5.82
C GLU A 99 -11.60 -0.06 -6.64
N GLU A 100 -12.66 0.07 -7.43
CA GLU A 100 -12.98 -0.93 -8.46
C GLU A 100 -11.96 -0.88 -9.62
N PRO A 101 -11.66 -2.01 -10.27
CA PRO A 101 -12.30 -3.32 -10.11
C PRO A 101 -11.73 -4.19 -8.98
N TRP A 102 -10.66 -3.74 -8.31
CA TRP A 102 -9.94 -4.56 -7.34
C TRP A 102 -10.74 -4.84 -6.07
N PHE A 103 -11.60 -3.90 -5.65
CA PHE A 103 -12.46 -4.09 -4.49
C PHE A 103 -13.39 -5.30 -4.64
N SER A 104 -13.95 -5.50 -5.83
CA SER A 104 -14.86 -6.62 -6.10
C SER A 104 -14.20 -7.82 -6.78
N MET A 105 -12.89 -7.79 -7.01
CA MET A 105 -12.14 -8.84 -7.71
C MET A 105 -12.12 -10.17 -6.94
N HIS A 106 -12.13 -10.12 -5.61
CA HIS A 106 -12.02 -11.29 -4.74
C HIS A 106 -13.37 -11.59 -4.08
N ASP A 107 -13.86 -12.83 -4.22
CA ASP A 107 -15.10 -13.27 -3.58
C ASP A 107 -14.92 -13.37 -2.06
N ARG A 108 -15.69 -12.57 -1.32
CA ARG A 108 -15.69 -12.51 0.14
C ARG A 108 -16.01 -13.88 0.75
N ALA A 109 -16.94 -14.63 0.15
CA ALA A 109 -17.34 -15.94 0.66
C ALA A 109 -16.25 -17.00 0.48
N ALA A 110 -15.35 -16.81 -0.49
CA ALA A 110 -14.22 -17.69 -0.76
C ALA A 110 -12.95 -17.33 0.03
N MET A 111 -12.95 -16.23 0.79
CA MET A 111 -11.77 -15.82 1.55
C MET A 111 -11.42 -16.84 2.66
N PRO A 112 -10.14 -17.22 2.79
CA PRO A 112 -9.72 -18.16 3.80
C PRO A 112 -9.96 -17.59 5.19
N ALA A 113 -10.33 -18.47 6.13
CA ALA A 113 -10.35 -18.09 7.53
C ALA A 113 -8.92 -17.74 7.99
N PRO A 114 -8.76 -16.77 8.92
CA PRO A 114 -7.47 -16.49 9.53
C PRO A 114 -6.86 -17.77 10.12
N LEU A 115 -5.55 -17.91 9.94
CA LEU A 115 -4.83 -19.02 10.57
C LEU A 115 -4.96 -18.91 12.09
N PRO A 116 -5.09 -20.05 12.79
CA PRO A 116 -5.03 -20.04 14.24
C PRO A 116 -3.67 -19.47 14.69
N PRO A 117 -3.63 -18.74 15.81
CA PRO A 117 -2.38 -18.19 16.30
C PRO A 117 -1.38 -19.32 16.57
N PRO A 118 -0.11 -19.19 16.14
CA PRO A 118 0.89 -20.25 16.24
C PRO A 118 1.30 -20.55 17.68
N ILE A 119 1.08 -19.60 18.58
CA ILE A 119 1.27 -19.73 20.02
C ILE A 119 -0.13 -19.61 20.64
N PRO A 120 -0.53 -20.56 21.52
CA PRO A 120 -1.80 -20.44 22.19
C PRO A 120 -1.84 -19.15 23.04
N ALA A 121 -3.03 -18.72 23.45
CA ALA A 121 -3.18 -17.45 24.14
C ALA A 121 -2.43 -17.43 25.49
N ASP A 122 -2.18 -18.60 26.08
CA ASP A 122 -1.39 -18.75 27.30
C ASP A 122 0.09 -18.41 27.06
N GLY A 123 0.62 -17.52 27.90
CA GLY A 123 2.03 -17.11 27.83
C GLY A 123 2.33 -15.98 26.84
N LYS A 124 1.33 -15.38 26.17
CA LYS A 124 1.55 -14.13 25.41
C LYS A 124 1.73 -12.93 26.36
N PRO A 125 2.52 -11.91 25.97
CA PRO A 125 2.61 -10.67 26.72
C PRO A 125 1.24 -9.98 26.84
N GLY A 126 0.89 -9.51 28.04
CA GLY A 126 -0.42 -8.91 28.31
C GLY A 126 -0.77 -7.69 27.45
N PHE A 127 0.23 -6.95 26.96
CA PHE A 127 -0.04 -5.82 26.05
C PHE A 127 -0.78 -6.24 24.77
N MET A 128 -0.60 -7.47 24.29
CA MET A 128 -1.30 -7.96 23.10
C MET A 128 -2.80 -8.09 23.34
N GLU A 129 -3.17 -8.54 24.55
CA GLU A 129 -4.57 -8.60 24.99
C GLU A 129 -5.15 -7.19 25.14
N GLU A 130 -4.41 -6.28 25.80
CA GLU A 130 -4.83 -4.88 25.94
C GLU A 130 -5.07 -4.19 24.59
N TYR A 131 -4.23 -4.45 23.58
CA TYR A 131 -4.47 -3.94 22.21
C TYR A 131 -5.77 -4.48 21.62
N ARG A 132 -6.05 -5.78 21.76
CA ARG A 132 -7.30 -6.36 21.24
C ARG A 132 -8.53 -5.74 21.89
N HIS A 133 -8.51 -5.58 23.22
CA HIS A 133 -9.60 -4.95 23.96
C HIS A 133 -9.75 -3.47 23.61
N ALA A 134 -8.66 -2.71 23.59
CA ALA A 134 -8.67 -1.26 23.33
C ALA A 134 -9.19 -0.94 21.92
N TYR A 135 -8.84 -1.75 20.92
CA TYR A 135 -9.36 -1.60 19.56
C TYR A 135 -10.68 -2.36 19.33
N GLY A 136 -11.16 -3.11 20.32
CA GLY A 136 -12.40 -3.88 20.24
C GLY A 136 -12.37 -4.98 19.17
N TRP A 137 -11.19 -5.55 18.91
CA TRP A 137 -11.00 -6.61 17.91
C TRP A 137 -11.59 -7.94 18.33
N ASP A 138 -11.91 -8.13 19.62
CA ASP A 138 -12.63 -9.31 20.10
C ASP A 138 -14.09 -9.36 19.62
N ALA A 139 -14.61 -8.23 19.12
CA ALA A 139 -15.95 -8.14 18.55
C ALA A 139 -15.98 -8.36 17.02
N LEU A 140 -14.82 -8.58 16.37
CA LEU A 140 -14.78 -8.88 14.93
C LEU A 140 -15.34 -10.27 14.66
N THR A 141 -16.28 -10.35 13.73
CA THR A 141 -16.88 -11.59 13.27
C THR A 141 -16.02 -12.26 12.19
N ALA A 142 -16.32 -13.51 11.87
CA ALA A 142 -15.68 -14.18 10.74
C ALA A 142 -16.00 -13.49 9.39
N ASP A 143 -17.19 -12.89 9.25
CA ASP A 143 -17.55 -12.09 8.07
C ASP A 143 -16.71 -10.82 7.99
N ASP A 144 -16.50 -10.11 9.10
CA ASP A 144 -15.65 -8.91 9.15
C ASP A 144 -14.21 -9.21 8.70
N LEU A 145 -13.67 -10.34 9.16
CA LEU A 145 -12.32 -10.78 8.81
C LEU A 145 -12.21 -11.19 7.34
N ARG A 146 -13.26 -11.81 6.77
CA ARG A 146 -13.33 -12.11 5.33
C ARG A 146 -13.41 -10.85 4.48
N GLU A 147 -14.17 -9.85 4.93
CA GLU A 147 -14.29 -8.56 4.25
C GLU A 147 -12.95 -7.80 4.22
N ILE A 148 -12.24 -7.77 5.35
CA ILE A 148 -10.87 -7.23 5.43
C ILE A 148 -9.92 -8.00 4.50
N ALA A 149 -9.95 -9.34 4.54
CA ALA A 149 -9.08 -10.17 3.71
C ALA A 149 -9.31 -9.95 2.21
N ALA A 150 -10.56 -9.94 1.75
CA ALA A 150 -10.90 -9.67 0.36
C ALA A 150 -10.40 -8.29 -0.08
N THR A 151 -10.57 -7.28 0.76
CA THR A 151 -10.12 -5.91 0.47
C THR A 151 -8.60 -5.83 0.40
N TYR A 152 -7.90 -6.44 1.35
CA TYR A 152 -6.43 -6.53 1.34
C TYR A 152 -5.92 -7.23 0.08
N TYR A 153 -6.57 -8.32 -0.35
CA TYR A 153 -6.21 -9.03 -1.57
C TYR A 153 -6.46 -8.16 -2.81
N GLY A 154 -7.52 -7.36 -2.82
CA GLY A 154 -7.75 -6.34 -3.85
C GLY A 154 -6.63 -5.30 -3.89
N MET A 155 -6.17 -4.81 -2.73
CA MET A 155 -5.04 -3.87 -2.64
C MET A 155 -3.75 -4.51 -3.20
N VAL A 156 -3.48 -5.78 -2.90
CA VAL A 156 -2.36 -6.52 -3.50
C VAL A 156 -2.49 -6.64 -5.01
N SER A 157 -3.70 -6.93 -5.52
CA SER A 157 -3.94 -6.97 -6.97
C SER A 157 -3.75 -5.61 -7.65
N ARG A 158 -3.98 -4.50 -6.94
CA ARG A 158 -3.66 -3.15 -7.44
C ARG A 158 -2.16 -2.91 -7.50
N VAL A 159 -1.41 -3.32 -6.48
CA VAL A 159 0.06 -3.27 -6.48
C VAL A 159 0.64 -4.08 -7.64
N ASP A 160 0.08 -5.26 -7.90
CA ASP A 160 0.47 -6.12 -9.04
C ASP A 160 0.24 -5.42 -10.38
N ASP A 161 -0.91 -4.77 -10.59
CA ASP A 161 -1.18 -3.97 -11.79
C ASP A 161 -0.18 -2.80 -11.94
N GLN A 162 0.13 -2.10 -10.86
CA GLN A 162 1.09 -0.99 -10.85
C GLN A 162 2.50 -1.47 -11.20
N LEU A 163 2.95 -2.59 -10.60
CA LEU A 163 4.22 -3.22 -10.96
C LEU A 163 4.24 -3.61 -12.44
N GLY A 164 3.18 -4.25 -12.94
CA GLY A 164 3.05 -4.62 -14.35
C GLY A 164 3.19 -3.44 -15.29
N ARG A 165 2.59 -2.29 -14.95
CA ARG A 165 2.70 -1.05 -15.74
C ARG A 165 4.12 -0.47 -15.75
N ILE A 166 4.84 -0.53 -14.63
CA ILE A 166 6.23 -0.07 -14.55
C ILE A 166 7.13 -0.99 -15.38
N LEU A 167 6.97 -2.31 -15.26
CA LEU A 167 7.73 -3.27 -16.06
C LEU A 167 7.47 -3.11 -17.56
N ALA A 168 6.22 -2.84 -17.95
CA ALA A 168 5.90 -2.52 -19.34
C ALA A 168 6.58 -1.23 -19.82
N ALA A 169 6.78 -0.23 -18.96
CA ALA A 169 7.51 0.99 -19.30
C ALA A 169 9.03 0.74 -19.44
N VAL A 170 9.62 -0.12 -18.60
CA VAL A 170 11.02 -0.58 -18.77
C VAL A 170 11.19 -1.27 -20.11
N ASP A 171 10.24 -2.13 -20.49
CA ASP A 171 10.25 -2.82 -21.79
C ASP A 171 10.09 -1.88 -22.98
N ALA A 172 9.14 -0.93 -22.89
CA ALA A 172 8.93 0.09 -23.92
C ALA A 172 10.15 1.01 -24.10
N ALA A 173 10.93 1.25 -23.03
CA ALA A 173 12.19 1.98 -23.08
C ALA A 173 13.36 1.14 -23.66
N GLY A 174 13.15 -0.15 -23.95
CA GLY A 174 14.17 -1.06 -24.45
C GLY A 174 15.21 -1.48 -23.40
N GLN A 175 14.86 -1.40 -22.11
CA GLN A 175 15.79 -1.61 -21.00
C GLN A 175 15.62 -2.94 -20.26
N THR A 176 14.71 -3.82 -20.71
CA THR A 176 14.39 -5.10 -20.05
C THR A 176 15.62 -5.95 -19.75
N ASP A 177 16.52 -6.11 -20.72
CA ASP A 177 17.68 -7.01 -20.60
C ASP A 177 18.83 -6.44 -19.75
N ASP A 178 18.83 -5.13 -19.48
CA ASP A 178 19.89 -4.42 -18.74
C ASP A 178 19.39 -3.84 -17.40
N THR A 179 18.19 -4.25 -16.97
CA THR A 179 17.57 -3.78 -15.72
C THR A 179 17.41 -4.91 -14.71
N LEU A 180 18.02 -4.77 -13.52
CA LEU A 180 17.73 -5.63 -12.38
C LEU A 180 16.52 -5.08 -11.62
N VAL A 181 15.44 -5.86 -11.54
CA VAL A 181 14.26 -5.53 -10.73
C VAL A 181 14.31 -6.31 -9.42
N VAL A 182 14.17 -5.60 -8.30
CA VAL A 182 14.04 -6.18 -6.96
C VAL A 182 12.69 -5.76 -6.38
N PHE A 183 11.86 -6.74 -6.06
CA PHE A 183 10.56 -6.56 -5.41
C PHE A 183 10.63 -7.20 -4.01
N LEU A 184 10.23 -6.47 -2.97
CA LEU A 184 10.37 -6.84 -1.56
C LEU A 184 9.04 -6.75 -0.82
#